data_AF-A0A2D6MHS6-F1
#
_entry.id   AF-A0A2D6MHS6-F1
#
_cell.length_a   1.000
_cell.length_b   1.000
_cell.length_c   1.000
_cell.angle_alpha   90.00
_cell.angle_beta   90.00
_cell.angle_gamma   90.00
#
_symmetry.space_group_name_H-M   'P 1'
#
loop_
_entity.id
_entity.type
_entity.pdbx_description
1 polymer ?
#
loop_
_entity_poly.entity_id
_entity_poly.type
_entity_poly.pdbx_seq_one_letter_code
_entity_poly.pdbx_strand_id
1 'polypeptide(L)'
;MSNRITPQRTNVLGQVNQDTYFGPEFTFHHGHVERVITDPVDLTFLGYSTNNMPSDVSQCILISSTFGGNLGFNLPSNYLKGKILAQPLLRGFSDSITRGDSVIYTNLGNLFFYLGPINTTNNPNKTPDHLYDPGLNPTRVIQDIRKDDKDGYNINFIGKLISKVIKDKNKSLDNPYNIGIGEDGSDADVESTVTDMQFEGRHGNSIQIGTRFMNPYITIKNNILGTNNGSGFGLLSFGRIKDYYPGFNKLSFDKIADENESNKIIGYGNDSTGTFPENKFNYEFAKPQPKSELQTEFDQVIMFSDRITFDAQNNDFTVSAKRNINFGAGKNFTLTNKGFTVFETKNIYIGRKSKNKDQPMVLGDELRDLLYRIMNILQESRALVQGVPIPFVDKNSQPMFKKIKELIDELEPRKSDDNGLPLPENNKGKITNFLSQHHFIETNRS
;
A
#
# COMPACT_ATOMS: atom_id res chain seq x y z
N MET A 1 20.86 -58.27 -9.11
CA MET A 1 20.75 -57.93 -10.55
C MET A 1 19.28 -57.64 -10.82
N SER A 2 18.95 -56.38 -11.11
CA SER A 2 17.59 -55.94 -11.39
C SER A 2 17.19 -56.39 -12.79
N ASN A 3 16.09 -57.15 -12.91
CA ASN A 3 15.53 -57.56 -14.19
C ASN A 3 14.99 -56.32 -14.92
N ARG A 4 15.74 -55.83 -15.90
CA ARG A 4 15.30 -54.79 -16.81
C ARG A 4 14.27 -55.43 -17.75
N ILE A 5 13.00 -55.09 -17.57
CA ILE A 5 11.93 -55.45 -18.52
C ILE A 5 12.12 -54.55 -19.74
N THR A 6 12.57 -55.14 -20.85
CA THR A 6 12.63 -54.45 -22.14
C THR A 6 11.20 -54.22 -22.63
N PRO A 7 10.76 -52.98 -22.89
CA PRO A 7 9.41 -52.74 -23.42
C PRO A 7 9.27 -53.43 -24.77
N GLN A 8 8.19 -54.20 -24.95
CA GLN A 8 8.02 -55.05 -26.13
C GLN A 8 7.61 -54.28 -27.39
N ARG A 9 7.24 -52.99 -27.29
CA ARG A 9 6.87 -52.15 -28.44
C ARG A 9 7.33 -50.70 -28.25
N THR A 10 7.74 -50.07 -29.35
CA THR A 10 8.09 -48.64 -29.39
C THR A 10 6.83 -47.81 -29.58
N ASN A 11 6.74 -46.69 -28.86
CA ASN A 11 5.61 -45.75 -28.99
C ASN A 11 5.50 -45.23 -30.43
N VAL A 12 4.36 -45.47 -31.07
CA VAL A 12 4.05 -44.96 -32.40
C VAL A 12 3.34 -43.61 -32.23
N LEU A 13 3.86 -42.57 -32.89
CA LEU A 13 3.28 -41.23 -32.84
C LEU A 13 1.83 -41.26 -33.35
N GLY A 14 0.88 -40.76 -32.55
CA GLY A 14 -0.54 -40.72 -32.91
C GLY A 14 -1.37 -41.96 -32.52
N GLN A 15 -0.76 -42.98 -31.90
CA GLN A 15 -1.49 -44.07 -31.27
C GLN A 15 -1.42 -43.96 -29.75
N VAL A 16 -2.54 -44.22 -29.07
CA VAL A 16 -2.56 -44.30 -27.60
C VAL A 16 -1.69 -45.48 -27.18
N ASN A 17 -0.60 -45.19 -26.47
CA ASN A 17 0.34 -46.20 -26.02
C ASN A 17 -0.36 -47.16 -25.05
N GLN A 18 -0.47 -48.43 -25.46
CA GLN A 18 -1.15 -49.48 -24.70
C GLN A 18 -0.42 -49.87 -23.40
N ASP A 19 0.87 -49.52 -23.26
CA ASP A 19 1.65 -49.73 -22.04
C ASP A 19 1.43 -48.63 -20.98
N THR A 20 0.61 -47.62 -21.29
CA THR A 20 0.22 -46.54 -20.35
C THR A 20 -1.10 -46.87 -19.65
N TYR A 21 -1.18 -48.04 -19.02
CA TYR A 21 -2.28 -48.30 -18.08
C TYR A 21 -1.92 -47.64 -16.74
N PHE A 22 -2.36 -46.40 -16.54
CA PHE A 22 -2.33 -45.81 -15.21
C PHE A 22 -3.22 -46.67 -14.30
N GLY A 23 -2.64 -47.23 -13.23
CA GLY A 23 -3.45 -47.84 -12.18
C GLY A 23 -4.47 -46.83 -11.64
N PRO A 24 -5.59 -47.28 -11.03
CA PRO A 24 -6.60 -46.38 -10.48
C PRO A 24 -6.03 -45.34 -9.50
N GLU A 25 -4.88 -45.62 -8.87
CA GLU A 25 -4.11 -44.70 -8.03
C GLU A 25 -3.51 -43.46 -8.73
N PHE A 26 -3.50 -43.39 -10.07
CA PHE A 26 -3.00 -42.21 -10.82
C PHE A 26 -4.10 -41.53 -11.65
N THR A 27 -5.37 -41.81 -11.35
CA THR A 27 -6.49 -41.14 -12.00
C THR A 27 -6.87 -39.87 -11.24
N PHE A 28 -7.10 -38.80 -11.99
CA PHE A 28 -7.67 -37.57 -11.48
C PHE A 28 -9.19 -37.60 -11.61
N HIS A 29 -9.88 -37.29 -10.52
CA HIS A 29 -11.33 -37.23 -10.44
C HIS A 29 -11.78 -35.80 -10.15
N HIS A 30 -12.96 -35.43 -10.62
CA HIS A 30 -13.58 -34.15 -10.29
C HIS A 30 -14.39 -34.27 -9.00
N GLY A 31 -14.28 -33.28 -8.12
CA GLY A 31 -14.95 -33.21 -6.84
C GLY A 31 -15.64 -31.86 -6.61
N HIS A 32 -16.74 -31.92 -5.88
CA HIS A 32 -17.47 -30.79 -5.34
C HIS A 32 -17.02 -30.54 -3.89
N VAL A 33 -16.62 -29.33 -3.54
CA VAL A 33 -16.24 -29.01 -2.15
C VAL A 33 -17.49 -28.85 -1.29
N GLU A 34 -17.65 -29.76 -0.33
CA GLU A 34 -18.74 -29.72 0.64
C GLU A 34 -18.42 -28.80 1.82
N ARG A 35 -17.16 -28.83 2.28
CA ARG A 35 -16.73 -28.03 3.43
C ARG A 35 -15.22 -27.89 3.46
N VAL A 36 -14.78 -26.74 3.95
CA VAL A 36 -13.39 -26.48 4.31
C VAL A 36 -13.22 -26.76 5.79
N ILE A 37 -12.19 -27.50 6.14
CA ILE A 37 -11.86 -27.86 7.52
C ILE A 37 -10.82 -26.86 8.02
N THR A 38 -11.15 -26.16 9.09
CA THR A 38 -10.25 -25.22 9.75
C THR A 38 -9.87 -25.68 11.15
N ASP A 39 -10.70 -26.53 11.76
CA ASP A 39 -10.49 -27.09 13.08
C ASP A 39 -10.88 -28.58 13.10
N PRO A 40 -10.14 -29.47 13.80
CA PRO A 40 -10.53 -30.87 13.97
C PRO A 40 -11.96 -31.09 14.47
N VAL A 41 -12.50 -30.15 15.27
CA VAL A 41 -13.89 -30.16 15.75
C VAL A 41 -14.89 -30.15 14.59
N ASP A 42 -14.55 -29.53 13.45
CA ASP A 42 -15.41 -29.51 12.26
C ASP A 42 -15.74 -30.93 11.76
N LEU A 43 -14.79 -31.85 11.87
CA LEU A 43 -14.94 -33.24 11.44
C LEU A 43 -15.80 -34.05 12.41
N THR A 44 -15.66 -33.79 13.72
CA THR A 44 -16.47 -34.45 14.76
C THR A 44 -17.95 -34.08 14.64
N PHE A 45 -18.26 -32.81 14.35
CA PHE A 45 -19.62 -32.33 14.11
C PHE A 45 -20.28 -33.02 12.89
N LEU A 46 -19.47 -33.50 11.95
CA LEU A 46 -19.93 -34.17 10.73
C LEU A 46 -19.98 -35.70 10.87
N GLY A 47 -19.68 -36.24 12.06
CA GLY A 47 -19.65 -37.67 12.31
C GLY A 47 -18.50 -38.41 11.58
N TYR A 48 -17.45 -37.69 11.18
CA TYR A 48 -16.29 -38.29 10.53
C TYR A 48 -15.35 -38.91 11.58
N SER A 49 -14.89 -40.14 11.34
CA SER A 49 -13.95 -40.81 12.25
C SER A 49 -12.58 -40.14 12.20
N THR A 50 -12.08 -39.71 13.36
CA THR A 50 -10.81 -38.97 13.49
C THR A 50 -9.56 -39.84 13.40
N ASN A 51 -9.72 -41.17 13.32
CA ASN A 51 -8.61 -42.13 13.37
C ASN A 51 -7.62 -42.02 12.20
N ASN A 52 -8.03 -41.44 11.06
CA ASN A 52 -7.21 -41.25 9.85
C ASN A 52 -7.00 -39.76 9.51
N MET A 53 -7.18 -38.87 10.48
CA MET A 53 -7.03 -37.43 10.28
C MET A 53 -5.54 -37.04 10.32
N PRO A 54 -5.09 -36.07 9.50
CA PRO A 54 -3.78 -35.48 9.65
C PRO A 54 -3.62 -34.81 11.02
N SER A 55 -2.39 -34.66 11.51
CA SER A 55 -2.12 -33.93 12.75
C SER A 55 -2.47 -32.44 12.65
N ASP A 56 -2.46 -31.88 11.44
CA ASP A 56 -2.89 -30.53 11.12
C ASP A 56 -3.92 -30.59 9.99
N VAL A 57 -5.14 -30.11 10.26
CA VAL A 57 -6.26 -30.13 9.31
C VAL A 57 -6.39 -28.83 8.52
N SER A 58 -5.50 -27.86 8.73
CA SER A 58 -5.49 -26.62 7.97
C SER A 58 -5.55 -26.92 6.47
N GLN A 59 -6.51 -26.29 5.78
CA GLN A 59 -6.73 -26.41 4.33
C GLN A 59 -7.13 -27.82 3.86
N CYS A 60 -7.49 -28.73 4.77
CA CYS A 60 -8.17 -29.95 4.36
C CYS A 60 -9.61 -29.65 3.93
N ILE A 61 -10.13 -30.42 2.98
CA ILE A 61 -11.49 -30.26 2.49
C ILE A 61 -12.24 -31.58 2.54
N LEU A 62 -13.55 -31.49 2.70
CA LEU A 62 -14.47 -32.59 2.42
C LEU A 62 -15.02 -32.42 1.02
N ILE A 63 -14.90 -33.45 0.21
CA ILE A 63 -15.36 -33.47 -1.18
C ILE A 63 -16.39 -34.56 -1.42
N SER A 64 -17.35 -34.27 -2.29
CA SER A 64 -18.23 -35.24 -2.91
C SER A 64 -17.77 -35.48 -4.34
N SER A 65 -17.55 -36.74 -4.73
CA SER A 65 -17.17 -37.04 -6.13
C SER A 65 -18.30 -36.66 -7.08
N THR A 66 -18.00 -35.96 -8.19
CA THR A 66 -19.03 -35.69 -9.21
C THR A 66 -19.26 -36.88 -10.13
N PHE A 67 -18.34 -37.85 -10.16
CA PHE A 67 -18.45 -39.08 -10.95
C PHE A 67 -18.83 -40.29 -10.09
N GLY A 68 -19.66 -41.18 -10.63
CA GLY A 68 -19.83 -42.52 -10.08
C GLY A 68 -18.59 -43.38 -10.39
N GLY A 69 -17.95 -43.94 -9.36
CA GLY A 69 -16.67 -44.66 -9.49
C GLY A 69 -16.68 -45.93 -10.38
N ASN A 70 -17.80 -46.27 -11.02
CA ASN A 70 -17.91 -47.35 -11.98
C ASN A 70 -18.52 -46.83 -13.29
N LEU A 71 -17.93 -47.23 -14.43
CA LEU A 71 -18.53 -47.12 -15.77
C LEU A 71 -19.95 -47.72 -15.73
N GLY A 72 -20.96 -46.88 -15.55
CA GLY A 72 -22.37 -47.28 -15.51
C GLY A 72 -23.15 -47.05 -14.21
N PHE A 73 -22.54 -46.56 -13.11
CA PHE A 73 -23.29 -46.25 -11.88
C PHE A 73 -23.01 -44.84 -11.36
N ASN A 74 -23.66 -43.85 -11.97
CA ASN A 74 -23.78 -42.52 -11.37
C ASN A 74 -24.87 -42.58 -10.30
N LEU A 75 -24.51 -42.44 -9.01
CA LEU A 75 -25.50 -42.05 -8.01
C LEU A 75 -26.01 -40.67 -8.40
N PRO A 76 -27.28 -40.53 -8.80
CA PRO A 76 -27.79 -39.29 -9.38
C PRO A 76 -27.99 -38.18 -8.34
N SER A 77 -27.88 -38.50 -7.04
CA SER A 77 -27.98 -37.54 -5.94
C SER A 77 -26.63 -37.37 -5.23
N ASN A 78 -26.12 -36.13 -5.17
CA ASN A 78 -24.90 -35.80 -4.42
C ASN A 78 -25.02 -36.09 -2.92
N TYR A 79 -26.23 -36.11 -2.36
CA TYR A 79 -26.50 -36.37 -0.94
C TYR A 79 -26.25 -37.82 -0.51
N LEU A 80 -26.24 -38.77 -1.44
CA LEU A 80 -26.01 -40.19 -1.18
C LEU A 80 -24.55 -40.59 -1.38
N LYS A 81 -23.71 -39.68 -1.89
CA LYS A 81 -22.29 -39.94 -2.12
C LYS A 81 -21.52 -39.77 -0.81
N GLY A 82 -20.60 -40.69 -0.56
CA GLY A 82 -19.69 -40.60 0.57
C GLY A 82 -18.82 -39.34 0.46
N LYS A 83 -18.60 -38.67 1.59
CA LYS A 83 -17.69 -37.52 1.67
C LYS A 83 -16.27 -38.02 1.90
N ILE A 84 -15.33 -37.48 1.14
CA ILE A 84 -13.93 -37.84 1.17
C ILE A 84 -13.15 -36.71 1.82
N LEU A 85 -12.33 -37.00 2.82
CA LEU A 85 -11.37 -36.04 3.37
C LEU A 85 -10.13 -36.00 2.47
N ALA A 86 -9.83 -34.84 1.91
CA ALA A 86 -8.68 -34.62 1.04
C ALA A 86 -7.77 -33.51 1.55
N GLN A 87 -6.46 -33.69 1.37
CA GLN A 87 -5.40 -32.74 1.72
C GLN A 87 -4.87 -32.01 0.46
N PRO A 88 -4.28 -30.82 0.58
CA PRO A 88 -3.63 -30.17 -0.57
C PRO A 88 -2.53 -31.08 -1.15
N LEU A 89 -2.54 -31.28 -2.47
CA LEU A 89 -1.53 -32.09 -3.17
C LEU A 89 -0.13 -31.43 -3.10
N LEU A 90 -0.07 -30.10 -3.11
CA LEU A 90 1.18 -29.32 -3.11
C LEU A 90 1.42 -28.67 -1.74
N ARG A 91 2.55 -28.99 -1.10
CA ARG A 91 2.92 -28.56 0.26
C ARG A 91 3.17 -27.04 0.45
N GLY A 92 3.15 -26.22 -0.60
CA GLY A 92 3.43 -24.78 -0.50
C GLY A 92 2.52 -23.89 -1.33
N PHE A 93 1.54 -24.49 -2.01
CA PHE A 93 0.60 -23.78 -2.87
C PHE A 93 -0.81 -24.26 -2.50
N SER A 94 -1.51 -23.41 -1.77
CA SER A 94 -2.89 -23.64 -1.35
C SER A 94 -3.74 -22.50 -1.88
N ASP A 95 -4.71 -22.83 -2.72
CA ASP A 95 -5.63 -21.83 -3.25
C ASP A 95 -6.70 -21.46 -2.21
N SER A 96 -7.43 -20.38 -2.45
CA SER A 96 -8.55 -19.94 -1.63
C SER A 96 -9.78 -20.80 -1.95
N ILE A 97 -10.17 -21.67 -1.04
CA ILE A 97 -11.23 -22.67 -1.25
C ILE A 97 -12.45 -22.42 -0.34
N THR A 98 -13.62 -22.81 -0.80
CA THR A 98 -14.90 -22.70 -0.09
C THR A 98 -15.88 -23.77 -0.58
N ARG A 99 -16.98 -23.96 0.17
CA ARG A 99 -18.10 -24.81 -0.27
C ARG A 99 -18.63 -24.33 -1.62
N GLY A 100 -18.90 -25.27 -2.51
CA GLY A 100 -19.40 -25.01 -3.87
C GLY A 100 -18.31 -25.03 -4.94
N ASP A 101 -17.03 -25.01 -4.56
CA ASP A 101 -15.94 -25.05 -5.53
C ASP A 101 -15.82 -26.38 -6.25
N SER A 102 -15.35 -26.28 -7.49
CA SER A 102 -14.84 -27.39 -8.28
C SER A 102 -13.38 -27.67 -7.94
N VAL A 103 -13.02 -28.93 -7.70
CA VAL A 103 -11.63 -29.39 -7.50
C VAL A 103 -11.32 -30.64 -8.29
N ILE A 104 -10.03 -30.88 -8.53
CA ILE A 104 -9.53 -32.19 -8.97
C ILE A 104 -8.96 -32.89 -7.74
N TYR A 105 -9.19 -34.18 -7.60
CA TYR A 105 -8.58 -34.99 -6.55
C TYR A 105 -8.08 -36.32 -7.08
N THR A 106 -7.15 -36.93 -6.36
CA THR A 106 -6.58 -38.25 -6.66
C THR A 106 -6.30 -39.00 -5.36
N ASN A 107 -6.20 -40.32 -5.43
CA ASN A 107 -5.85 -41.16 -4.28
C ASN A 107 -4.42 -41.65 -4.44
N LEU A 108 -3.53 -41.25 -3.53
CA LEU A 108 -2.16 -41.75 -3.48
C LEU A 108 -2.00 -42.61 -2.22
N GLY A 109 -2.05 -43.93 -2.40
CA GLY A 109 -2.05 -44.90 -1.31
C GLY A 109 -3.39 -44.91 -0.56
N ASN A 110 -3.38 -44.51 0.70
CA ASN A 110 -4.57 -44.45 1.58
C ASN A 110 -5.01 -42.99 1.86
N LEU A 111 -4.46 -42.02 1.14
CA LEU A 111 -4.70 -40.60 1.35
C LEU A 111 -5.22 -39.96 0.06
N PHE A 112 -6.27 -39.16 0.21
CA PHE A 112 -6.79 -38.36 -0.89
C PHE A 112 -6.13 -36.99 -0.90
N PHE A 113 -5.71 -36.58 -2.08
CA PHE A 113 -5.11 -35.29 -2.33
C PHE A 113 -5.94 -34.51 -3.34
N TYR A 114 -6.00 -33.19 -3.20
CA TYR A 114 -6.72 -32.32 -4.13
C TYR A 114 -5.83 -31.21 -4.70
N LEU A 115 -6.24 -30.71 -5.87
CA LEU A 115 -5.72 -29.53 -6.53
C LEU A 115 -6.93 -28.66 -6.94
N GLY A 116 -6.92 -27.39 -6.58
CA GLY A 116 -7.96 -26.43 -6.97
C GLY A 116 -8.22 -25.35 -5.92
N PRO A 117 -9.21 -24.47 -6.18
CA PRO A 117 -10.28 -24.62 -7.16
C PRO A 117 -9.88 -24.64 -8.65
N ILE A 118 -10.66 -25.33 -9.48
CA ILE A 118 -10.52 -25.26 -10.94
C ILE A 118 -11.19 -23.97 -11.43
N ASN A 119 -10.54 -23.30 -12.38
CA ASN A 119 -11.06 -22.08 -12.98
C ASN A 119 -12.26 -22.34 -13.93
N THR A 120 -13.47 -22.51 -13.40
CA THR A 120 -14.67 -22.84 -14.19
C THR A 120 -15.34 -21.64 -14.87
N THR A 121 -15.12 -20.42 -14.37
CA THR A 121 -15.81 -19.20 -14.80
C THR A 121 -14.87 -18.09 -15.25
N ASN A 122 -13.55 -18.30 -15.15
CA ASN A 122 -12.54 -17.25 -15.31
C ASN A 122 -12.72 -16.07 -14.35
N ASN A 123 -13.20 -16.34 -13.14
CA ASN A 123 -13.42 -15.34 -12.09
C ASN A 123 -12.73 -15.75 -10.78
N PRO A 124 -11.94 -14.86 -10.15
CA PRO A 124 -11.23 -15.20 -8.90
C PRO A 124 -12.17 -15.37 -7.69
N ASN A 125 -13.37 -14.78 -7.69
CA ASN A 125 -14.29 -14.81 -6.55
C ASN A 125 -15.10 -16.12 -6.45
N LYS A 126 -15.60 -16.61 -7.58
CA LYS A 126 -16.46 -17.80 -7.66
C LYS A 126 -16.03 -18.73 -8.79
N THR A 127 -15.73 -19.97 -8.42
CA THR A 127 -15.35 -21.11 -9.28
C THR A 127 -16.28 -22.30 -9.01
N PRO A 128 -17.59 -22.17 -9.30
CA PRO A 128 -18.58 -23.19 -8.98
C PRO A 128 -18.29 -24.49 -9.69
N ASP A 129 -18.69 -25.57 -9.04
CA ASP A 129 -18.90 -26.86 -9.69
C ASP A 129 -19.96 -26.72 -10.79
N HIS A 130 -19.49 -26.72 -12.04
CA HIS A 130 -20.35 -26.62 -13.23
C HIS A 130 -21.20 -27.88 -13.47
N LEU A 131 -20.98 -28.96 -12.70
CA LEU A 131 -21.79 -30.18 -12.72
C LEU A 131 -22.77 -30.23 -11.53
N TYR A 132 -22.77 -29.23 -10.65
CA TYR A 132 -23.71 -29.15 -9.55
C TYR A 132 -25.11 -28.83 -10.07
N ASP A 133 -26.04 -29.76 -9.85
CA ASP A 133 -27.46 -29.56 -10.17
C ASP A 133 -28.31 -29.85 -8.91
N PRO A 134 -28.86 -28.82 -8.24
CA PRO A 134 -29.72 -29.02 -7.08
C PRO A 134 -31.08 -29.65 -7.47
N GLY A 135 -31.49 -29.54 -8.73
CA GLY A 135 -32.73 -30.09 -9.27
C GLY A 135 -32.71 -31.60 -9.52
N LEU A 136 -31.53 -32.22 -9.57
CA LEU A 136 -31.35 -33.68 -9.60
C LEU A 136 -31.66 -34.27 -8.21
N ASN A 137 -32.96 -34.33 -7.90
CA ASN A 137 -33.50 -34.99 -6.70
C ASN A 137 -34.37 -36.20 -7.07
N PRO A 138 -33.75 -37.29 -7.58
CA PRO A 138 -34.49 -38.48 -8.01
C PRO A 138 -35.21 -39.21 -6.86
N THR A 139 -34.91 -38.87 -5.60
CA THR A 139 -35.44 -39.53 -4.39
C THR A 139 -36.51 -38.73 -3.65
N ARG A 140 -36.91 -37.54 -4.14
CA ARG A 140 -37.91 -36.65 -3.50
C ARG A 140 -37.62 -36.28 -2.04
N VAL A 141 -36.35 -36.32 -1.61
CA VAL A 141 -35.97 -35.89 -0.26
C VAL A 141 -36.09 -34.37 -0.19
N ILE A 142 -36.79 -33.82 0.81
CA ILE A 142 -36.91 -32.37 0.98
C ILE A 142 -35.50 -31.79 1.16
N GLN A 143 -35.01 -31.08 0.14
CA GLN A 143 -33.74 -30.38 0.22
C GLN A 143 -33.94 -29.10 1.04
N ASP A 144 -33.02 -28.82 1.97
CA ASP A 144 -32.97 -27.52 2.63
C ASP A 144 -32.40 -26.48 1.66
N ILE A 145 -33.27 -25.95 0.81
CA ILE A 145 -32.98 -24.90 -0.19
C ILE A 145 -32.48 -23.59 0.43
N ARG A 146 -32.46 -23.47 1.77
CA ARG A 146 -31.94 -22.28 2.47
C ARG A 146 -30.44 -22.35 2.68
N LYS A 147 -29.78 -23.47 2.42
CA LYS A 147 -28.36 -23.65 2.73
C LYS A 147 -27.45 -23.21 1.59
N ASP A 148 -27.83 -23.53 0.36
CA ASP A 148 -26.96 -23.39 -0.82
C ASP A 148 -27.64 -22.58 -1.93
N ASP A 149 -26.84 -21.75 -2.60
CA ASP A 149 -27.19 -21.10 -3.86
C ASP A 149 -27.31 -22.12 -5.00
N LYS A 150 -27.85 -21.68 -6.14
CA LYS A 150 -27.99 -22.51 -7.35
C LYS A 150 -26.66 -23.10 -7.83
N ASP A 151 -25.56 -22.42 -7.57
CA ASP A 151 -24.22 -22.80 -8.00
C ASP A 151 -23.45 -23.62 -6.94
N GLY A 152 -24.14 -24.10 -5.89
CA GLY A 152 -23.59 -24.97 -4.85
C GLY A 152 -22.83 -24.26 -3.73
N TYR A 153 -22.63 -22.95 -3.85
CA TYR A 153 -22.07 -22.11 -2.79
C TYR A 153 -23.03 -22.00 -1.61
N ASN A 154 -22.49 -21.79 -0.41
CA ASN A 154 -23.34 -21.46 0.73
C ASN A 154 -24.00 -20.09 0.54
N ILE A 155 -25.26 -19.94 0.96
CA ILE A 155 -26.00 -18.66 0.88
C ILE A 155 -25.33 -17.48 1.59
N ASN A 156 -24.47 -17.75 2.58
CA ASN A 156 -23.73 -16.72 3.31
C ASN A 156 -22.39 -16.37 2.64
N PHE A 157 -22.01 -17.05 1.56
CA PHE A 157 -20.81 -16.70 0.83
C PHE A 157 -20.99 -15.36 0.11
N ILE A 158 -20.17 -14.37 0.47
CA ILE A 158 -20.24 -13.04 -0.12
C ILE A 158 -19.60 -13.04 -1.50
N GLY A 159 -20.45 -13.17 -2.51
CA GLY A 159 -20.08 -12.96 -3.91
C GLY A 159 -19.80 -11.48 -4.20
N LYS A 160 -18.70 -11.20 -4.89
CA LYS A 160 -18.36 -9.85 -5.35
C LYS A 160 -17.92 -9.90 -6.81
N LEU A 161 -18.37 -8.92 -7.60
CA LEU A 161 -17.91 -8.76 -8.97
C LEU A 161 -16.47 -8.27 -8.95
N ILE A 162 -15.54 -9.20 -9.13
CA ILE A 162 -14.10 -8.95 -9.17
C ILE A 162 -13.61 -9.42 -10.53
N SER A 163 -12.93 -8.53 -11.24
CA SER A 163 -12.22 -8.90 -12.46
C SER A 163 -10.90 -9.54 -12.10
N LYS A 164 -10.52 -10.58 -12.86
CA LYS A 164 -9.17 -11.14 -12.81
C LYS A 164 -8.15 -10.02 -13.08
N VAL A 165 -7.01 -10.07 -12.42
CA VAL A 165 -5.89 -9.18 -12.70
C VAL A 165 -5.38 -9.44 -14.10
N ILE A 166 -5.19 -8.37 -14.86
CA ILE A 166 -4.68 -8.43 -16.22
C ILE A 166 -3.47 -7.51 -16.35
N LYS A 167 -2.56 -7.90 -17.25
CA LYS A 167 -1.53 -7.00 -17.75
C LYS A 167 -2.05 -6.40 -19.05
N ASP A 168 -2.47 -5.15 -18.98
CA ASP A 168 -2.81 -4.40 -20.19
C ASP A 168 -1.55 -4.11 -20.98
N LYS A 169 -1.61 -4.33 -22.30
CA LYS A 169 -0.53 -3.97 -23.22
C LYS A 169 -0.34 -2.46 -23.18
N ASN A 170 0.85 -2.03 -22.80
CA ASN A 170 1.26 -0.64 -22.85
C ASN A 170 2.48 -0.55 -23.74
N LYS A 171 2.26 -0.21 -25.01
CA LYS A 171 3.30 -0.18 -26.03
C LYS A 171 4.52 0.67 -25.64
N SER A 172 4.30 1.80 -24.97
CA SER A 172 5.41 2.68 -24.52
C SER A 172 6.33 2.01 -23.49
N LEU A 173 5.84 0.99 -22.78
CA LEU A 173 6.58 0.23 -21.78
C LEU A 173 7.00 -1.17 -22.25
N ASP A 174 6.17 -1.82 -23.08
CA ASP A 174 6.39 -3.20 -23.54
C ASP A 174 7.30 -3.26 -24.77
N ASN A 175 7.29 -2.23 -25.62
CA ASN A 175 8.18 -2.09 -26.78
C ASN A 175 8.72 -0.63 -26.87
N PRO A 176 9.53 -0.19 -25.90
CA PRO A 176 10.12 1.15 -25.94
C PRO A 176 11.16 1.24 -27.07
N TYR A 177 11.36 2.44 -27.60
CA TYR A 177 12.40 2.76 -28.60
C TYR A 177 12.27 2.06 -29.97
N ASN A 178 11.11 1.45 -30.29
CA ASN A 178 10.85 0.77 -31.56
C ASN A 178 11.90 -0.28 -31.94
N ILE A 179 12.42 -1.00 -30.94
CA ILE A 179 13.38 -2.10 -31.12
C ILE A 179 12.71 -3.39 -31.64
N GLY A 180 11.39 -3.48 -31.58
CA GLY A 180 10.64 -4.58 -32.16
C GLY A 180 10.81 -4.67 -33.68
N ILE A 181 10.94 -5.90 -34.19
CA ILE A 181 11.03 -6.18 -35.63
C ILE A 181 9.66 -6.00 -36.32
N GLY A 182 8.58 -6.28 -35.59
CA GLY A 182 7.21 -6.13 -36.09
C GLY A 182 6.75 -4.67 -36.12
N GLU A 183 6.14 -4.27 -37.24
CA GLU A 183 5.51 -2.95 -37.37
C GLU A 183 4.28 -2.84 -36.46
N ASP A 184 3.92 -1.60 -36.12
CA ASP A 184 2.77 -1.30 -35.27
C ASP A 184 1.46 -1.80 -35.89
N GLY A 185 0.72 -2.63 -35.15
CA GLY A 185 -0.52 -3.24 -35.64
C GLY A 185 -0.33 -4.40 -36.62
N SER A 186 0.91 -4.82 -36.88
CA SER A 186 1.17 -6.09 -37.57
C SER A 186 0.79 -7.29 -36.69
N ASP A 187 0.63 -8.47 -37.30
CA ASP A 187 0.36 -9.72 -36.57
C ASP A 187 1.42 -9.97 -35.50
N ALA A 188 2.70 -9.68 -35.81
CA ALA A 188 3.80 -9.79 -34.85
C ALA A 188 3.63 -8.85 -33.63
N ASP A 189 3.11 -7.64 -33.81
CA ASP A 189 2.83 -6.73 -32.69
C ASP A 189 1.63 -7.21 -31.87
N VAL A 190 0.56 -7.67 -32.51
CA VAL A 190 -0.64 -8.18 -31.81
C VAL A 190 -0.31 -9.42 -30.97
N GLU A 191 0.47 -10.34 -31.53
CA GLU A 191 0.87 -11.60 -30.89
C GLU A 191 2.00 -11.45 -29.86
N SER A 192 2.69 -10.31 -29.82
CA SER A 192 3.79 -10.05 -28.87
C SER A 192 3.34 -9.87 -27.40
N THR A 193 2.04 -9.91 -27.12
CA THR A 193 1.51 -9.68 -25.77
C THR A 193 1.84 -10.86 -24.85
N VAL A 194 2.55 -10.58 -23.76
CA VAL A 194 2.87 -11.57 -22.73
C VAL A 194 2.11 -11.29 -21.43
N THR A 195 1.68 -12.36 -20.77
CA THR A 195 1.01 -12.32 -19.47
C THR A 195 2.02 -12.37 -18.32
N ASP A 196 1.55 -12.08 -17.11
CA ASP A 196 2.37 -12.16 -15.90
C ASP A 196 2.05 -13.42 -15.11
N MET A 197 2.99 -13.81 -14.23
CA MET A 197 2.68 -14.74 -13.16
C MET A 197 1.84 -14.03 -12.10
N GLN A 198 0.70 -14.62 -11.73
CA GLN A 198 -0.26 -14.00 -10.82
C GLN A 198 -0.72 -15.00 -9.76
N PHE A 199 -0.76 -14.53 -8.52
CA PHE A 199 -1.45 -15.20 -7.42
C PHE A 199 -2.62 -14.31 -7.02
N GLU A 200 -3.82 -14.84 -7.02
CA GLU A 200 -5.04 -14.08 -6.75
C GLU A 200 -5.83 -14.77 -5.65
N GLY A 201 -6.48 -13.99 -4.79
CA GLY A 201 -7.49 -14.50 -3.87
C GLY A 201 -8.87 -13.96 -4.22
N ARG A 202 -9.88 -14.51 -3.54
CA ARG A 202 -11.29 -14.33 -3.88
C ARG A 202 -11.85 -12.92 -3.81
N HIS A 203 -11.23 -12.04 -3.04
CA HIS A 203 -11.81 -10.74 -2.68
C HIS A 203 -11.02 -9.53 -3.19
N GLY A 204 -10.25 -9.71 -4.28
CA GLY A 204 -9.54 -8.61 -4.95
C GLY A 204 -8.16 -8.33 -4.36
N ASN A 205 -7.53 -9.38 -3.86
CA ASN A 205 -6.13 -9.38 -3.41
C ASN A 205 -5.30 -10.19 -4.39
N SER A 206 -4.14 -9.66 -4.76
CA SER A 206 -3.29 -10.27 -5.77
C SER A 206 -1.81 -9.94 -5.61
N ILE A 207 -0.96 -10.85 -6.04
CA ILE A 207 0.48 -10.65 -6.26
C ILE A 207 0.74 -10.90 -7.75
N GLN A 208 1.32 -9.93 -8.44
CA GLN A 208 1.63 -9.99 -9.86
C GLN A 208 3.14 -9.83 -10.02
N ILE A 209 3.77 -10.82 -10.63
CA ILE A 209 5.21 -10.87 -10.92
C ILE A 209 5.33 -10.92 -12.44
N GLY A 210 5.87 -9.86 -13.01
CA GLY A 210 5.80 -9.61 -14.44
C GLY A 210 6.99 -8.85 -14.96
N THR A 211 6.89 -8.45 -16.22
CA THR A 211 7.88 -7.58 -16.86
C THR A 211 7.20 -6.53 -17.74
N ARG A 212 7.83 -5.37 -17.88
CA ARG A 212 7.59 -4.41 -18.96
C ARG A 212 8.86 -4.34 -19.79
N PHE A 213 8.76 -4.68 -21.07
CA PHE A 213 9.93 -4.94 -21.91
C PHE A 213 10.86 -5.96 -21.21
N MET A 214 12.14 -5.66 -21.03
CA MET A 214 13.10 -6.52 -20.31
C MET A 214 13.18 -6.24 -18.80
N ASN A 215 12.39 -5.30 -18.29
CA ASN A 215 12.48 -4.82 -16.91
C ASN A 215 11.42 -5.49 -16.02
N PRO A 216 11.81 -6.16 -14.93
CA PRO A 216 10.86 -6.85 -14.07
C PRO A 216 10.05 -5.89 -13.20
N TYR A 217 8.89 -6.35 -12.75
CA TYR A 217 8.15 -5.68 -11.69
C TYR A 217 7.40 -6.68 -10.81
N ILE A 218 7.15 -6.27 -9.58
CA ILE A 218 6.27 -6.97 -8.65
C ILE A 218 5.25 -5.96 -8.12
N THR A 219 3.97 -6.31 -8.18
CA THR A 219 2.91 -5.54 -7.52
C THR A 219 2.11 -6.43 -6.60
N ILE A 220 1.89 -5.97 -5.37
CA ILE A 220 1.01 -6.60 -4.39
C ILE A 220 -0.14 -5.62 -4.18
N LYS A 221 -1.36 -6.10 -4.42
CA LYS A 221 -2.57 -5.29 -4.46
C LYS A 221 -3.59 -5.88 -3.50
N ASN A 222 -4.24 -5.01 -2.73
CA ASN A 222 -5.34 -5.39 -1.87
C ASN A 222 -6.50 -4.39 -2.04
N ASN A 223 -7.68 -4.90 -2.39
CA ASN A 223 -8.88 -4.09 -2.63
C ASN A 223 -8.69 -3.00 -3.70
N ILE A 224 -7.87 -3.26 -4.72
CA ILE A 224 -7.71 -2.39 -5.88
C ILE A 224 -8.73 -2.84 -6.92
N LEU A 225 -9.83 -2.10 -7.05
CA LEU A 225 -10.91 -2.37 -8.00
C LEU A 225 -11.25 -1.09 -8.76
N GLY A 226 -11.01 -1.09 -10.07
CA GLY A 226 -11.25 0.07 -10.93
C GLY A 226 -10.47 1.31 -10.49
N THR A 227 -11.19 2.35 -10.07
CA THR A 227 -10.63 3.62 -9.60
C THR A 227 -10.28 3.64 -8.11
N ASN A 228 -10.63 2.59 -7.36
CA ASN A 228 -10.27 2.49 -5.95
C ASN A 228 -8.76 2.25 -5.81
N ASN A 229 -8.09 3.14 -5.09
CA ASN A 229 -6.66 3.02 -4.84
C ASN A 229 -6.31 1.96 -3.78
N GLY A 230 -7.27 1.44 -3.01
CA GLY A 230 -7.06 0.31 -2.10
C GLY A 230 -5.76 0.42 -1.29
N SER A 231 -5.03 -0.69 -1.17
CA SER A 231 -3.64 -0.69 -0.70
C SER A 231 -2.74 -1.38 -1.71
N GLY A 232 -1.58 -0.78 -1.97
CA GLY A 232 -0.63 -1.24 -2.98
C GLY A 232 0.81 -1.18 -2.49
N PHE A 233 1.58 -2.19 -2.88
CA PHE A 233 3.03 -2.25 -2.74
C PHE A 233 3.63 -2.61 -4.10
N GLY A 234 4.49 -1.77 -4.64
CA GLY A 234 5.11 -1.97 -5.95
C GLY A 234 6.63 -1.93 -5.87
N LEU A 235 7.28 -2.92 -6.47
CA LEU A 235 8.69 -2.90 -6.86
C LEU A 235 8.71 -2.76 -8.38
N LEU A 236 9.00 -1.56 -8.88
CA LEU A 236 8.81 -1.20 -10.28
C LEU A 236 10.15 -0.85 -10.89
N SER A 237 10.52 -1.48 -12.01
CA SER A 237 11.82 -1.19 -12.65
C SER A 237 11.73 -0.14 -13.77
N PHE A 238 10.64 -0.09 -14.53
CA PHE A 238 10.49 0.81 -15.69
C PHE A 238 9.07 1.33 -15.86
N GLY A 239 8.89 2.61 -16.18
CA GLY A 239 7.57 3.26 -16.23
C GLY A 239 7.19 4.00 -14.95
N ARG A 240 6.17 4.85 -15.06
CA ARG A 240 5.71 5.72 -13.96
C ARG A 240 4.76 4.96 -13.05
N ILE A 241 4.58 5.43 -11.82
CA ILE A 241 3.64 4.84 -10.85
C ILE A 241 2.24 4.67 -11.46
N LYS A 242 1.75 5.67 -12.20
CA LYS A 242 0.42 5.66 -12.82
C LYS A 242 0.25 4.57 -13.90
N ASP A 243 1.36 4.14 -14.52
CA ASP A 243 1.31 3.09 -15.54
C ASP A 243 1.05 1.69 -14.90
N TYR A 244 1.28 1.54 -13.59
CA TYR A 244 0.98 0.34 -12.80
C TYR A 244 -0.25 0.48 -11.90
N TYR A 245 -0.54 1.72 -11.49
CA TYR A 245 -1.66 2.07 -10.61
C TYR A 245 -2.45 3.22 -11.25
N PRO A 246 -3.40 2.95 -12.17
CA PRO A 246 -4.10 3.98 -12.93
C PRO A 246 -4.87 5.01 -12.08
N GLY A 247 -5.33 4.61 -10.89
CA GLY A 247 -6.00 5.51 -9.93
C GLY A 247 -5.04 6.41 -9.14
N PHE A 248 -3.73 6.17 -9.22
CA PHE A 248 -2.73 7.01 -8.57
C PHE A 248 -2.52 8.31 -9.34
N ASN A 249 -2.79 9.44 -8.69
CA ASN A 249 -2.63 10.77 -9.27
C ASN A 249 -1.59 11.61 -8.53
N LYS A 250 -1.66 11.64 -7.20
CA LYS A 250 -0.82 12.47 -6.32
C LYS A 250 -0.58 11.78 -4.98
N LEU A 251 0.52 12.13 -4.31
CA LEU A 251 0.78 11.78 -2.92
C LEU A 251 -0.30 12.39 -2.00
N SER A 252 -0.56 11.75 -0.87
CA SER A 252 -1.63 12.19 0.05
C SER A 252 -1.42 13.61 0.58
N PHE A 253 -0.17 14.04 0.80
CA PHE A 253 0.16 15.43 1.16
C PHE A 253 -0.26 16.42 0.06
N ASP A 254 0.02 16.10 -1.20
CA ASP A 254 -0.26 16.95 -2.36
C ASP A 254 -1.75 17.00 -2.76
N LYS A 255 -2.62 16.21 -2.10
CA LYS A 255 -4.07 16.21 -2.34
C LYS A 255 -4.81 17.30 -1.54
N ILE A 256 -4.26 17.71 -0.39
CA ILE A 256 -4.90 18.72 0.45
C ILE A 256 -4.50 20.09 -0.10
N ALA A 257 -5.47 20.77 -0.70
CA ALA A 257 -5.36 22.19 -1.01
C ALA A 257 -6.26 22.93 -0.02
N ASP A 258 -5.66 23.55 1.01
CA ASP A 258 -6.37 24.65 1.67
C ASP A 258 -6.58 25.75 0.64
N GLU A 259 -7.75 26.40 0.66
CA GLU A 259 -8.17 27.41 -0.33
C GLU A 259 -7.17 28.59 -0.45
N ASN A 260 -6.26 28.75 0.53
CA ASN A 260 -5.22 29.78 0.56
C ASN A 260 -3.79 29.27 0.31
N GLU A 261 -3.58 27.97 0.11
CA GLU A 261 -2.26 27.36 -0.08
C GLU A 261 -2.20 26.46 -1.32
N SER A 262 -2.48 27.04 -2.49
CA SER A 262 -2.29 26.35 -3.76
C SER A 262 -0.81 25.92 -3.92
N ASN A 263 -0.59 24.61 -4.09
CA ASN A 263 0.67 23.96 -4.53
C ASN A 263 1.81 23.83 -3.51
N LYS A 264 1.55 23.43 -2.26
CA LYS A 264 2.60 22.81 -1.44
C LYS A 264 2.83 21.36 -1.92
N ILE A 265 3.99 21.13 -2.54
CA ILE A 265 4.43 19.81 -2.97
C ILE A 265 5.54 19.36 -2.03
N ILE A 266 5.56 18.07 -1.66
CA ILE A 266 6.62 17.54 -0.82
C ILE A 266 8.00 17.82 -1.45
N GLY A 267 8.91 18.33 -0.62
CA GLY A 267 10.27 18.69 -1.01
C GLY A 267 10.40 20.05 -1.71
N TYR A 268 9.68 21.09 -1.29
CA TYR A 268 10.09 22.46 -1.64
C TYR A 268 11.28 22.93 -0.76
N GLY A 269 12.49 22.45 -1.09
CA GLY A 269 13.79 22.85 -0.54
C GLY A 269 14.48 23.96 -1.35
N ASN A 270 15.45 24.66 -0.74
CA ASN A 270 16.06 25.90 -1.23
C ASN A 270 17.13 25.69 -2.33
N ASP A 271 16.73 25.32 -3.54
CA ASP A 271 17.62 25.37 -4.71
C ASP A 271 17.16 26.44 -5.70
N SER A 272 18.12 27.24 -6.15
CA SER A 272 17.94 28.29 -7.15
C SER A 272 17.47 27.71 -8.49
N THR A 273 16.53 28.41 -9.12
CA THR A 273 15.97 28.15 -10.45
C THR A 273 17.06 27.89 -11.52
N GLY A 274 16.98 26.77 -12.24
CA GLY A 274 17.86 26.52 -13.41
C GLY A 274 17.90 25.08 -13.95
N THR A 275 17.45 24.11 -13.18
CA THR A 275 17.20 22.70 -13.58
C THR A 275 15.91 22.25 -12.89
N PHE A 276 15.26 21.16 -13.34
CA PHE A 276 14.10 20.62 -12.61
C PHE A 276 14.47 20.53 -11.12
N PRO A 277 13.75 21.20 -10.21
CA PRO A 277 14.19 21.30 -8.82
C PRO A 277 14.21 19.88 -8.24
N GLU A 278 15.41 19.38 -7.95
CA GLU A 278 15.68 18.03 -7.44
C GLU A 278 15.08 17.78 -6.06
N ASN A 279 14.42 18.80 -5.52
CA ASN A 279 13.68 18.75 -4.28
C ASN A 279 12.23 18.30 -4.50
N LYS A 280 11.64 18.41 -5.70
CA LYS A 280 10.24 18.01 -5.95
C LYS A 280 10.11 16.50 -6.16
N PHE A 281 9.07 15.89 -5.59
CA PHE A 281 8.71 14.51 -5.93
C PHE A 281 8.44 14.36 -7.44
N ASN A 282 9.22 13.50 -8.10
CA ASN A 282 9.12 13.25 -9.54
C ASN A 282 8.03 12.21 -9.83
N TYR A 283 6.82 12.68 -10.17
CA TYR A 283 5.71 11.81 -10.59
C TYR A 283 5.98 11.09 -11.93
N GLU A 284 6.91 11.60 -12.73
CA GLU A 284 7.31 11.02 -14.01
C GLU A 284 8.59 10.18 -13.87
N PHE A 285 9.01 9.82 -12.65
CA PHE A 285 10.20 9.01 -12.42
C PHE A 285 10.12 7.69 -13.19
N ALA A 286 11.20 7.34 -13.89
CA ALA A 286 11.32 6.16 -14.75
C ALA A 286 10.38 6.13 -15.97
N LYS A 287 9.80 7.29 -16.35
CA LYS A 287 9.08 7.41 -17.63
C LYS A 287 10.01 7.05 -18.81
N PRO A 288 9.53 6.31 -19.82
CA PRO A 288 10.27 6.07 -21.05
C PRO A 288 10.70 7.36 -21.72
N GLN A 289 12.00 7.51 -21.96
CA GLN A 289 12.55 8.59 -22.75
C GLN A 289 12.42 8.31 -24.26
N PRO A 290 12.60 9.31 -25.14
CA PRO A 290 12.53 9.10 -26.59
C PRO A 290 13.66 8.20 -27.14
N LYS A 291 14.80 8.15 -26.44
CA LYS A 291 15.98 7.40 -26.84
C LYS A 291 16.51 6.57 -25.68
N SER A 292 17.01 5.38 -25.98
CA SER A 292 17.47 4.42 -24.96
C SER A 292 18.65 4.96 -24.14
N GLU A 293 19.54 5.71 -24.78
CA GLU A 293 20.74 6.29 -24.17
C GLU A 293 20.43 7.41 -23.18
N LEU A 294 19.21 7.96 -23.23
CA LEU A 294 18.74 9.00 -22.31
C LEU A 294 18.04 8.42 -21.07
N GLN A 295 17.77 7.11 -21.06
CA GLN A 295 17.09 6.47 -19.94
C GLN A 295 18.06 6.24 -18.79
N THR A 296 17.90 7.03 -17.73
CA THR A 296 18.76 6.96 -16.53
C THR A 296 17.98 6.63 -15.26
N GLU A 297 16.66 6.79 -15.28
CA GLU A 297 15.78 6.53 -14.14
C GLU A 297 15.13 5.15 -14.30
N PHE A 298 15.38 4.31 -13.31
CA PHE A 298 14.85 2.96 -13.15
C PHE A 298 14.62 2.69 -11.66
N ASP A 299 13.95 1.59 -11.36
CA ASP A 299 13.84 1.00 -10.02
C ASP A 299 13.30 1.93 -8.93
N GLN A 300 12.04 1.74 -8.56
CA GLN A 300 11.39 2.44 -7.46
C GLN A 300 10.54 1.47 -6.64
N VAL A 301 10.48 1.76 -5.34
CA VAL A 301 9.54 1.13 -4.41
C VAL A 301 8.45 2.15 -4.08
N ILE A 302 7.18 1.76 -4.25
CA ILE A 302 6.03 2.58 -3.90
C ILE A 302 5.09 1.82 -2.97
N MET A 303 4.62 2.51 -1.93
CA MET A 303 3.66 1.99 -0.98
C MET A 303 2.58 3.03 -0.72
N PHE A 304 1.31 2.62 -0.76
CA PHE A 304 0.20 3.46 -0.33
C PHE A 304 -0.90 2.60 0.30
N SER A 305 -1.52 3.16 1.33
CA SER A 305 -2.64 2.59 2.07
C SER A 305 -3.29 3.73 2.87
N ASP A 306 -4.44 3.47 3.48
CA ASP A 306 -5.06 4.40 4.43
C ASP A 306 -4.19 4.57 5.69
N ARG A 307 -3.47 3.51 6.09
CA ARG A 307 -2.53 3.51 7.21
C ARG A 307 -1.29 2.70 6.88
N ILE A 308 -0.11 3.29 7.12
CA ILE A 308 1.18 2.61 7.07
C ILE A 308 1.79 2.69 8.47
N THR A 309 2.32 1.59 8.99
CA THR A 309 2.93 1.52 10.32
C THR A 309 4.24 0.71 10.23
N PHE A 310 5.33 1.30 10.70
CA PHE A 310 6.63 0.65 10.85
C PHE A 310 6.90 0.52 12.36
N ASP A 311 7.09 -0.69 12.85
CA ASP A 311 7.29 -1.00 14.27
C ASP A 311 8.54 -1.88 14.46
N ALA A 312 9.62 -1.30 14.94
CA ALA A 312 10.88 -2.00 15.24
C ALA A 312 10.91 -2.34 16.74
N GLN A 313 10.46 -3.54 17.11
CA GLN A 313 10.14 -3.88 18.50
C GLN A 313 11.35 -4.06 19.42
N ASN A 314 12.46 -4.57 18.88
CA ASN A 314 13.63 -4.96 19.67
C ASN A 314 14.90 -4.17 19.33
N ASN A 315 14.91 -3.43 18.22
CA ASN A 315 16.12 -2.84 17.63
C ASN A 315 15.80 -1.52 16.91
N ASP A 316 16.82 -0.95 16.28
CA ASP A 316 16.75 0.34 15.59
C ASP A 316 15.93 0.31 14.30
N PHE A 317 15.26 1.43 14.02
CA PHE A 317 14.71 1.75 12.70
C PHE A 317 15.60 2.80 12.02
N THR A 318 16.28 2.41 10.94
CA THR A 318 17.25 3.25 10.24
C THR A 318 16.75 3.63 8.85
N VAL A 319 16.70 4.94 8.57
CA VAL A 319 16.40 5.49 7.23
C VAL A 319 17.58 6.38 6.82
N SER A 320 18.13 6.15 5.63
CA SER A 320 19.26 6.91 5.10
C SER A 320 19.10 7.13 3.60
N ALA A 321 19.58 8.28 3.11
CA ALA A 321 19.63 8.59 1.69
C ALA A 321 20.93 9.34 1.38
N LYS A 322 21.50 9.09 0.19
CA LYS A 322 22.68 9.82 -0.29
C LYS A 322 22.40 11.32 -0.50
N ARG A 323 21.15 11.66 -0.82
CA ARG A 323 20.70 13.00 -1.14
C ARG A 323 19.77 13.53 -0.05
N ASN A 324 18.47 13.40 -0.27
CA ASN A 324 17.44 14.02 0.56
C ASN A 324 16.54 12.95 1.18
N ILE A 325 16.13 13.17 2.43
CA ILE A 325 15.00 12.47 3.05
C ILE A 325 13.89 13.50 3.23
N ASN A 326 12.73 13.25 2.62
CA ASN A 326 11.60 14.16 2.64
C ASN A 326 10.45 13.55 3.45
N PHE A 327 10.08 14.19 4.55
CA PHE A 327 8.86 13.87 5.32
C PHE A 327 7.82 14.97 5.12
N GLY A 328 6.58 14.58 4.83
CA GLY A 328 5.47 15.51 4.64
C GLY A 328 4.19 14.92 5.22
N ALA A 329 3.39 15.74 5.90
CA ALA A 329 2.12 15.36 6.49
C ALA A 329 1.08 16.46 6.21
N GLY A 330 -0.14 16.07 5.86
CA GLY A 330 -1.21 17.02 5.51
C GLY A 330 -1.88 17.70 6.70
N LYS A 331 -1.62 17.22 7.93
CA LYS A 331 -2.18 17.78 9.16
C LYS A 331 -1.10 18.01 10.21
N ASN A 332 -0.70 16.94 10.90
CA ASN A 332 0.29 17.01 11.98
C ASN A 332 1.49 16.12 11.67
N PHE A 333 2.69 16.59 12.00
CA PHE A 333 3.92 15.80 12.08
C PHE A 333 4.43 15.83 13.52
N THR A 334 4.69 14.66 14.10
CA THR A 334 5.09 14.52 15.50
C THR A 334 6.31 13.61 15.58
N LEU A 335 7.37 14.11 16.23
CA LEU A 335 8.56 13.35 16.60
C LEU A 335 8.62 13.28 18.12
N THR A 336 8.50 12.07 18.68
CA THR A 336 8.47 11.85 20.12
C THR A 336 9.54 10.84 20.50
N ASN A 337 10.31 11.14 21.54
CA ASN A 337 11.29 10.23 22.11
C ASN A 337 11.34 10.41 23.64
N LYS A 338 11.80 9.38 24.37
CA LYS A 338 11.94 9.44 25.84
C LYS A 338 13.24 10.11 26.31
N GLY A 339 14.24 10.16 25.44
CA GLY A 339 15.55 10.76 25.72
C GLY A 339 15.62 12.19 25.20
N PHE A 340 16.64 12.48 24.39
CA PHE A 340 16.86 13.77 23.75
C PHE A 340 16.91 13.63 22.23
N THR A 341 16.56 14.68 21.52
CA THR A 341 16.66 14.76 20.05
C THR A 341 17.85 15.66 19.69
N VAL A 342 18.71 15.23 18.76
CA VAL A 342 19.85 16.01 18.25
C VAL A 342 19.67 16.25 16.76
N PHE A 343 19.74 17.51 16.35
CA PHE A 343 19.80 17.90 14.94
C PHE A 343 21.21 18.41 14.62
N GLU A 344 22.03 17.56 14.01
CA GLU A 344 23.40 17.90 13.63
C GLU A 344 23.47 18.24 12.13
N THR A 345 23.56 19.53 11.82
CA THR A 345 23.69 20.03 10.45
C THR A 345 24.33 21.41 10.46
N LYS A 346 24.89 21.83 9.32
CA LYS A 346 25.47 23.18 9.15
C LYS A 346 24.41 24.27 9.30
N ASN A 347 23.18 24.03 8.83
CA ASN A 347 22.10 25.01 8.85
C ASN A 347 20.78 24.35 9.24
N ILE A 348 20.10 24.91 10.24
CA ILE A 348 18.73 24.54 10.63
C ILE A 348 17.82 25.71 10.30
N TYR A 349 16.85 25.48 9.42
CA TYR A 349 15.85 26.48 9.04
C TYR A 349 14.53 26.15 9.72
N ILE A 350 14.14 26.97 10.69
CA ILE A 350 12.86 26.83 11.39
C ILE A 350 11.93 27.95 10.94
N GLY A 351 10.75 27.58 10.44
CA GLY A 351 9.67 28.48 10.03
C GLY A 351 9.89 29.27 8.74
N ARG A 352 8.82 29.91 8.26
CA ARG A 352 8.71 30.39 6.87
C ARG A 352 9.77 31.43 6.49
N LYS A 353 10.09 32.37 7.38
CA LYS A 353 11.03 33.47 7.11
C LYS A 353 12.51 33.07 7.21
N SER A 354 12.84 32.01 7.96
CA SER A 354 14.23 31.54 8.11
C SER A 354 14.88 31.17 6.77
N LYS A 355 14.08 30.81 5.76
CA LYS A 355 14.55 30.48 4.41
C LYS A 355 15.25 31.64 3.71
N ASN A 356 14.90 32.88 4.02
CA ASN A 356 15.54 34.06 3.44
C ASN A 356 16.82 34.46 4.17
N LYS A 357 17.29 33.65 5.14
CA LYS A 357 18.33 34.00 6.12
C LYS A 357 18.04 35.27 6.92
N ASP A 358 16.81 35.75 6.85
CA ASP A 358 16.32 36.91 7.57
C ASP A 358 15.75 36.40 8.89
N GLN A 359 16.50 36.66 9.97
CA GLN A 359 16.05 36.45 11.35
C GLN A 359 15.63 35.00 11.74
N PRO A 360 16.55 34.02 11.71
CA PRO A 360 16.25 32.66 12.15
C PRO A 360 16.03 32.57 13.67
N MET A 361 14.92 31.95 14.08
CA MET A 361 14.45 31.74 15.48
C MET A 361 14.10 33.00 16.30
N VAL A 362 14.95 34.01 16.33
CA VAL A 362 14.70 35.30 16.99
C VAL A 362 14.77 36.39 15.94
N LEU A 363 13.87 37.38 16.02
CA LEU A 363 13.89 38.56 15.16
C LEU A 363 15.11 39.42 15.51
N GLY A 364 16.30 38.95 15.15
CA GLY A 364 17.58 39.40 15.68
C GLY A 364 17.90 40.87 15.35
N ASP A 365 17.55 41.33 14.15
CA ASP A 365 17.70 42.74 13.81
C ASP A 365 16.66 43.61 14.54
N GLU A 366 15.42 43.12 14.72
CA GLU A 366 14.41 43.81 15.55
C GLU A 366 14.85 43.88 17.01
N LEU A 367 15.45 42.80 17.54
CA LEU A 367 16.05 42.76 18.87
C LEU A 367 17.20 43.76 18.99
N ARG A 368 18.08 43.80 17.99
CA ARG A 368 19.20 44.73 17.95
C ARG A 368 18.69 46.17 17.95
N ASP A 369 17.69 46.49 17.13
CA ASP A 369 17.14 47.85 17.04
C ASP A 369 16.47 48.27 18.35
N LEU A 370 15.69 47.38 18.97
CA LEU A 370 15.10 47.61 20.28
C LEU A 370 16.17 47.87 21.36
N LEU A 371 17.21 47.03 21.43
CA LEU A 371 18.32 47.21 22.36
C LEU A 371 19.07 48.51 22.09
N TYR A 372 19.29 48.86 20.82
CA TYR A 372 19.92 50.10 20.41
C TYR A 372 19.10 51.32 20.85
N ARG A 373 17.76 51.28 20.70
CA ARG A 373 16.85 52.33 21.17
C ARG A 373 16.90 52.49 22.69
N ILE A 374 16.94 51.39 23.45
CA ILE A 374 17.11 51.43 24.91
C ILE A 374 18.43 52.09 25.29
N MET A 375 19.54 51.68 24.67
CA MET A 375 20.87 52.23 24.95
C MET A 375 20.97 53.71 24.62
N ASN A 376 20.36 54.16 23.52
CA ASN A 376 20.28 55.59 23.17
C ASN A 376 19.48 56.39 24.20
N ILE A 377 18.34 55.86 24.68
CA ILE A 377 17.57 56.51 25.76
C ILE A 377 18.44 56.65 27.02
N LEU A 378 19.18 55.60 27.41
CA LEU A 378 20.07 55.67 28.57
C LEU A 378 21.21 56.68 28.36
N GLN A 379 21.83 56.72 27.18
CA GLN A 379 22.91 57.65 26.86
C GLN A 379 22.44 59.11 26.83
N GLU A 380 21.26 59.37 26.28
CA GLU A 380 20.67 60.72 26.20
C GLU A 380 20.15 61.21 27.54
N SER A 381 19.90 60.30 28.49
CA SER A 381 19.31 60.65 29.77
C SER A 381 20.24 61.45 30.67
N ARG A 382 19.70 62.55 31.22
CA ARG A 382 20.40 63.39 32.20
C ARG A 382 19.49 63.68 33.38
N ALA A 383 20.06 63.59 34.59
CA ALA A 383 19.43 64.10 35.79
C ALA A 383 19.95 65.53 36.04
N LEU A 384 19.07 66.52 35.89
CA LEU A 384 19.33 67.89 36.37
C LEU A 384 19.05 67.91 37.86
N VAL A 385 20.10 67.90 38.69
CA VAL A 385 19.96 67.95 40.15
C VAL A 385 20.12 69.39 40.63
N GLN A 386 19.01 70.11 40.76
CA GLN A 386 18.95 71.40 41.46
C GLN A 386 17.76 71.40 42.42
N GLY A 387 17.87 70.67 43.54
CA GLY A 387 17.04 70.84 44.76
C GLY A 387 15.51 70.67 44.66
N VAL A 388 14.96 70.46 43.48
CA VAL A 388 13.52 70.36 43.18
C VAL A 388 13.33 69.18 42.21
N PRO A 389 12.22 68.41 42.29
CA PRO A 389 11.98 67.32 41.34
C PRO A 389 11.81 67.87 39.91
N ILE A 390 12.78 67.63 39.03
CA ILE A 390 12.72 68.02 37.61
C ILE A 390 12.43 66.77 36.78
N PRO A 391 11.55 66.85 35.76
CA PRO A 391 11.27 65.72 34.87
C PRO A 391 12.54 65.21 34.17
N PHE A 392 12.56 63.91 33.89
CA PHE A 392 13.64 63.25 33.15
C PHE A 392 13.71 63.81 31.72
N VAL A 393 14.85 64.39 31.33
CA VAL A 393 15.03 65.09 30.05
C VAL A 393 16.21 64.55 29.24
N ASP A 394 16.18 64.79 27.93
CA ASP A 394 17.28 64.49 27.02
C ASP A 394 18.38 65.58 27.05
N LYS A 395 19.41 65.40 26.22
CA LYS A 395 20.53 66.36 26.07
C LYS A 395 20.09 67.77 25.65
N ASN A 396 18.90 67.92 25.05
CA ASN A 396 18.32 69.17 24.58
C ASN A 396 17.23 69.70 25.52
N SER A 397 17.15 69.18 26.75
CA SER A 397 16.15 69.54 27.77
C SER A 397 14.70 69.21 27.40
N GLN A 398 14.48 68.27 26.48
CA GLN A 398 13.13 67.79 26.12
C GLN A 398 12.70 66.62 27.03
N PRO A 399 11.43 66.53 27.44
CA PRO A 399 10.93 65.43 28.27
C PRO A 399 11.10 64.06 27.59
N MET A 400 11.79 63.14 28.26
CA MET A 400 12.07 61.78 27.75
C MET A 400 10.90 60.81 27.93
N PHE A 401 9.88 61.20 28.70
CA PHE A 401 8.72 60.35 29.03
C PHE A 401 8.02 59.78 27.79
N LYS A 402 7.89 60.56 26.72
CA LYS A 402 7.24 60.11 25.49
C LYS A 402 8.00 58.96 24.82
N LYS A 403 9.32 59.10 24.66
CA LYS A 403 10.18 58.06 24.06
C LYS A 403 10.17 56.77 24.88
N ILE A 404 10.23 56.89 26.21
CA ILE A 404 10.17 55.74 27.12
C ILE A 404 8.81 55.05 27.04
N LYS A 405 7.71 55.81 27.02
CA LYS A 405 6.35 55.26 26.92
C LYS A 405 6.10 54.55 25.59
N GLU A 406 6.61 55.10 24.48
CA GLU A 406 6.53 54.45 23.17
C GLU A 406 7.26 53.11 23.16
N LEU A 407 8.42 53.02 23.81
CA LEU A 407 9.18 51.78 23.93
C LEU A 407 8.53 50.76 24.89
N ILE A 408 7.94 51.23 25.99
CA ILE A 408 7.15 50.37 26.90
C ILE A 408 5.92 49.81 26.19
N ASP A 409 5.18 50.64 25.45
CA ASP A 409 4.02 50.20 24.67
C ASP A 409 4.41 49.10 23.66
N GLU A 410 5.60 49.20 23.04
CA GLU A 410 6.11 48.22 22.09
C GLU A 410 6.52 46.88 22.75
N LEU A 411 6.88 46.93 24.03
CA LEU A 411 7.24 45.77 24.86
C LEU A 411 6.04 45.13 25.59
N GLU A 412 4.85 45.71 25.48
CA GLU A 412 3.67 45.16 26.14
C GLU A 412 3.30 43.77 25.59
N PRO A 413 2.75 42.88 26.45
CA PRO A 413 2.32 41.56 26.03
C PRO A 413 1.33 41.61 24.85
N ARG A 414 1.45 40.63 23.96
CA ARG A 414 0.49 40.41 22.88
C ARG A 414 -0.88 40.08 23.45
N LYS A 415 -1.92 40.51 22.72
CA LYS A 415 -3.24 39.91 22.90
C LYS A 415 -3.15 38.44 22.50
N SER A 416 -3.86 37.58 23.19
CA SER A 416 -4.12 36.23 22.71
C SER A 416 -5.47 36.19 22.00
N ASP A 417 -5.59 35.32 21.01
CA ASP A 417 -6.90 34.93 20.48
C ASP A 417 -7.64 34.00 21.46
N ASP A 418 -8.87 33.61 21.11
CA ASP A 418 -9.71 32.72 21.92
C ASP A 418 -9.09 31.33 22.16
N ASN A 419 -8.05 30.97 21.40
CA ASN A 419 -7.29 29.72 21.55
C ASN A 419 -5.97 29.91 22.31
N GLY A 420 -5.71 31.10 22.86
CA GLY A 420 -4.50 31.41 23.60
C GLY A 420 -3.29 31.76 22.73
N LEU A 421 -3.43 31.80 21.40
CA LEU A 421 -2.33 32.10 20.48
C LEU A 421 -2.07 33.62 20.42
N PRO A 422 -0.80 34.05 20.46
CA PRO A 422 -0.46 35.47 20.46
C PRO A 422 -0.76 36.12 19.10
N LEU A 423 -1.65 37.11 19.10
CA LEU A 423 -1.99 37.97 17.97
C LEU A 423 -0.84 38.93 17.63
N PRO A 424 -0.77 39.45 16.38
CA PRO A 424 0.26 40.44 16.00
C PRO A 424 0.24 41.69 16.88
N GLU A 425 -0.90 42.02 17.46
CA GLU A 425 -1.11 43.24 18.23
C GLU A 425 -0.86 43.06 19.73
N ASN A 426 -0.30 44.08 20.37
CA ASN A 426 -0.29 44.20 21.84
C ASN A 426 -1.70 44.47 22.39
N ASN A 427 -1.82 44.47 23.72
CA ASN A 427 -3.06 44.78 24.43
C ASN A 427 -3.68 46.16 24.09
N LYS A 428 -2.93 47.05 23.42
CA LYS A 428 -3.36 48.38 22.96
C LYS A 428 -3.66 48.45 21.45
N GLY A 429 -3.61 47.35 20.71
CA GLY A 429 -3.90 47.32 19.27
C GLY A 429 -2.77 47.80 18.36
N LYS A 430 -1.53 47.89 18.87
CA LYS A 430 -0.33 48.18 18.07
C LYS A 430 0.36 46.88 17.67
N ILE A 431 0.77 46.77 16.41
CA ILE A 431 1.53 45.62 15.91
C ILE A 431 2.88 45.54 16.63
N THR A 432 3.19 44.37 17.17
CA THR A 432 4.46 44.07 17.85
C THR A 432 5.38 43.32 16.90
N ASN A 433 6.49 43.96 16.51
CA ASN A 433 7.41 43.42 15.51
C ASN A 433 8.45 42.46 16.10
N PHE A 434 8.51 42.28 17.42
CA PHE A 434 9.63 41.63 18.09
C PHE A 434 9.46 40.11 18.35
N LEU A 435 8.22 39.61 18.45
CA LEU A 435 7.95 38.20 18.77
C LEU A 435 7.54 37.40 17.50
N SER A 436 8.01 36.16 17.35
CA SER A 436 7.63 35.34 16.18
C SER A 436 6.17 34.85 16.31
N GLN A 437 5.42 34.83 15.20
CA GLN A 437 4.12 34.14 15.12
C GLN A 437 4.26 32.67 14.65
N HIS A 438 5.46 32.30 14.20
CA HIS A 438 5.73 31.00 13.58
C HIS A 438 6.55 30.08 14.48
N HIS A 439 7.09 30.60 15.58
CA HIS A 439 7.91 29.88 16.53
C HIS A 439 7.46 30.22 17.94
N PHE A 440 7.17 29.18 18.71
CA PHE A 440 6.87 29.29 20.11
C PHE A 440 7.80 28.32 20.84
N ILE A 441 8.76 28.87 21.59
CA ILE A 441 9.70 28.11 22.40
C ILE A 441 9.41 28.48 23.84
N GLU A 442 8.68 27.63 24.56
CA GLU A 442 8.55 27.75 26.01
C GLU A 442 9.60 26.88 26.69
N THR A 443 10.09 27.38 27.83
CA THR A 443 10.84 26.55 28.76
C THR A 443 9.89 25.50 29.33
N ASN A 444 10.33 24.23 29.41
CA ASN A 444 9.62 23.22 30.17
C ASN A 444 9.44 23.74 31.61
N ARG A 445 8.22 24.13 31.95
CA ARG A 445 7.84 24.31 33.36
C ARG A 445 7.69 22.90 33.91
N SER A 446 8.62 22.55 34.79
CA SER A 446 8.57 21.29 35.55
C SER A 446 7.52 21.38 36.64
#